data_AF-A0A933IIR5-F1
#
_entry.id   AF-A0A933IIR5-F1
#
_cell.length_a   1.000
_cell.length_b   1.000
_cell.length_c   1.000
_cell.angle_alpha   90.00
_cell.angle_beta   90.00
_cell.angle_gamma   90.00
#
_symmetry.space_group_name_H-M   'P 1'
#
loop_
_entity.id
_entity.type
_entity.pdbx_description
1 polymer ?
#
loop_
_entity_poly.entity_id
_entity_poly.type
_entity_poly.pdbx_seq_one_letter_code
_entity_poly.pdbx_strand_id
1 'polypeptide(L)'
;MCTCIEKQQKLGLILSEYQGKSGGLIPVLQRAQGLYGYLSEETMTNVANGLGLKPSEVYGVATFYTQFRFSPVGEHIIRACHGTACHVSGAENITQTITDRLGVESGKTTADMKWTL
;
A
#
# COMPACT_ATOMS: atom_id res chain seq x y z
N MET A 1 8.97 -2.73 -21.63
CA MET A 1 7.61 -2.17 -21.90
C MET A 1 6.50 -3.24 -21.81
N CYS A 2 6.53 -4.21 -20.88
CA CYS A 2 5.51 -5.29 -20.82
C CYS A 2 4.77 -5.47 -19.48
N THR A 3 5.08 -4.70 -18.43
CA THR A 3 4.60 -5.02 -17.07
C THR A 3 3.14 -4.63 -16.77
N CYS A 4 2.49 -3.79 -17.58
CA CYS A 4 1.11 -3.36 -17.31
C CYS A 4 0.05 -4.44 -17.64
N ILE A 5 0.24 -5.18 -18.74
CA ILE A 5 -0.73 -6.18 -19.23
C ILE A 5 -0.78 -7.39 -18.30
N GLU A 6 0.38 -7.90 -17.87
CA GLU A 6 0.45 -9.02 -16.92
C GLU A 6 -0.22 -8.69 -15.57
N LYS A 7 -0.06 -7.46 -15.08
CA LYS A 7 -0.66 -7.02 -13.81
C LYS A 7 -2.18 -6.94 -13.92
N GLN A 8 -2.72 -6.41 -15.03
CA GLN A 8 -4.16 -6.37 -15.27
C GLN A 8 -4.77 -7.77 -15.39
N GLN A 9 -4.10 -8.70 -16.07
CA GLN A 9 -4.56 -10.09 -16.16
C GLN A 9 -4.61 -10.77 -14.78
N LYS A 10 -3.58 -10.60 -13.96
CA LYS A 10 -3.56 -11.12 -12.58
C LYS A 10 -4.65 -10.50 -11.71
N LEU A 11 -4.89 -9.19 -11.84
CA LEU A 11 -5.99 -8.53 -11.13
C LEU A 11 -7.35 -9.10 -11.55
N GLY A 12 -7.57 -9.35 -12.85
CA GLY A 12 -8.79 -9.98 -13.37
C GLY A 12 -9.02 -11.38 -12.78
N LEU A 13 -7.98 -12.20 -12.67
CA LEU A 13 -8.06 -13.53 -12.03
C LEU A 13 -8.48 -13.40 -10.55
N ILE A 14 -7.86 -12.48 -9.81
CA ILE A 14 -8.22 -12.22 -8.41
C ILE A 14 -9.68 -11.78 -8.30
N LEU A 15 -10.13 -10.87 -9.17
CA LEU A 15 -11.51 -10.41 -9.16
C LEU A 15 -12.48 -11.55 -9.42
N SER A 16 -12.17 -12.46 -10.34
CA SER A 16 -13.02 -13.63 -10.63
C SER A 16 -13.18 -14.59 -9.45
N GLU A 17 -12.16 -14.74 -8.58
CA GLU A 17 -12.25 -15.58 -7.37
C GLU A 17 -13.23 -15.03 -6.32
N TYR A 18 -13.45 -13.72 -6.35
CA TYR A 18 -14.27 -12.98 -5.38
C TYR A 18 -15.56 -12.41 -5.99
N GLN A 19 -15.81 -12.62 -7.28
CA GLN A 19 -17.07 -12.23 -7.94
C GLN A 19 -18.27 -12.91 -7.25
N GLY A 20 -19.25 -12.10 -6.84
CA GLY A 20 -20.46 -12.57 -6.16
C GLY A 20 -20.30 -12.91 -4.68
N LYS A 21 -19.11 -12.72 -4.08
CA LYS A 21 -18.89 -12.93 -2.64
C LYS A 21 -18.93 -11.60 -1.88
N SER A 22 -19.92 -11.44 -1.02
CA SER A 22 -19.97 -10.31 -0.07
C SER A 22 -18.74 -10.32 0.84
N GLY A 23 -18.07 -9.18 0.96
CA GLY A 23 -16.88 -9.00 1.82
C GLY A 23 -15.52 -9.30 1.18
N GLY A 24 -15.46 -9.58 -0.13
CA GLY A 24 -14.20 -9.84 -0.84
C GLY A 24 -13.28 -8.61 -1.04
N LEU A 25 -13.74 -7.40 -0.71
CA LEU A 25 -13.03 -6.16 -1.03
C LEU A 25 -11.64 -6.06 -0.38
N ILE A 26 -11.53 -6.34 0.93
CA ILE A 26 -10.25 -6.22 1.65
C ILE A 26 -9.20 -7.20 1.08
N PRO A 27 -9.49 -8.50 0.90
CA PRO A 27 -8.56 -9.44 0.26
C PRO A 27 -8.14 -9.01 -1.15
N VAL A 28 -9.08 -8.50 -1.95
CA VAL A 28 -8.78 -8.04 -3.32
C VAL A 28 -7.84 -6.84 -3.28
N LEU A 29 -8.09 -5.85 -2.43
CA LEU A 29 -7.22 -4.68 -2.27
C LEU A 29 -5.82 -5.07 -1.75
N GLN A 30 -5.73 -6.03 -0.84
CA GLN A 30 -4.44 -6.54 -0.35
C GLN A 30 -3.62 -7.19 -1.48
N ARG A 31 -4.27 -8.04 -2.31
CA ARG A 31 -3.59 -8.67 -3.45
C ARG A 31 -3.25 -7.66 -4.55
N ALA A 32 -4.13 -6.70 -4.83
CA ALA A 32 -3.86 -5.61 -5.76
C ALA A 32 -2.66 -4.79 -5.31
N GLN A 33 -2.59 -4.40 -4.03
CA GLN A 33 -1.42 -3.72 -3.48
C GLN A 33 -0.15 -4.57 -3.59
N GLY A 34 -0.22 -5.89 -3.42
CA GLY A 34 0.92 -6.79 -3.64
C GLY A 34 1.42 -6.82 -5.09
N LEU A 35 0.53 -6.66 -6.07
CA LEU A 35 0.89 -6.63 -7.50
C LEU A 35 1.44 -5.28 -7.97
N TYR A 36 0.84 -4.19 -7.47
CA TYR A 36 1.15 -2.83 -7.91
C TYR A 36 2.10 -2.09 -6.96
N GLY A 37 2.31 -2.57 -5.73
CA GLY A 37 3.08 -1.93 -4.66
C GLY A 37 2.28 -0.89 -3.87
N TYR A 38 1.33 -0.24 -4.53
CA TYR A 38 0.40 0.75 -3.98
C TYR A 38 -0.92 0.71 -4.74
N LEU A 39 -1.95 1.34 -4.19
CA LEU A 39 -3.28 1.43 -4.76
C LEU A 39 -3.47 2.81 -5.40
N SER A 40 -3.38 2.87 -6.72
CA SER A 40 -3.72 4.07 -7.49
C SER A 40 -5.24 4.24 -7.62
N GLU A 41 -5.67 5.46 -7.96
CA GLU A 41 -7.07 5.79 -8.25
C GLU A 41 -7.67 4.88 -9.33
N GLU A 42 -6.89 4.63 -10.38
CA GLU A 42 -7.22 3.72 -11.47
C GLU A 42 -7.39 2.27 -10.97
N THR A 43 -6.47 1.80 -10.12
CA THR A 43 -6.53 0.43 -9.57
C THR A 43 -7.78 0.24 -8.71
N MET A 44 -8.12 1.20 -7.86
CA MET A 44 -9.32 1.15 -7.03
C MET A 44 -10.59 1.21 -7.87
N THR A 45 -10.61 2.01 -8.92
CA THR A 45 -11.75 2.08 -9.87
C THR A 45 -11.93 0.75 -10.60
N ASN A 46 -10.84 0.12 -11.05
CA ASN A 46 -10.88 -1.20 -11.67
C ASN A 46 -11.41 -2.29 -10.71
N VAL A 47 -10.99 -2.24 -9.44
CA VAL A 47 -11.50 -3.15 -8.40
C VAL A 47 -12.99 -2.92 -8.13
N ALA A 48 -13.42 -1.65 -8.05
CA ALA A 48 -14.83 -1.30 -7.88
C ALA A 48 -15.69 -1.86 -9.02
N ASN A 49 -15.27 -1.64 -10.27
CA ASN A 49 -15.95 -2.17 -11.46
C ASN A 49 -15.98 -3.71 -11.47
N GLY A 50 -14.87 -4.37 -11.12
CA GLY A 50 -14.78 -5.83 -11.12
C GLY A 50 -15.61 -6.52 -10.04
N LEU A 51 -15.86 -5.83 -8.91
CA LEU A 51 -16.71 -6.32 -7.81
C LEU A 51 -18.15 -5.81 -7.89
N GLY A 52 -18.48 -4.92 -8.84
CA GLY A 52 -19.80 -4.29 -8.94
C GLY A 52 -20.13 -3.33 -7.79
N LEU A 53 -19.10 -2.75 -7.16
CA LEU A 53 -19.24 -1.80 -6.05
C LEU A 53 -19.08 -0.36 -6.54
N LYS A 54 -19.55 0.62 -5.76
CA LYS A 54 -19.28 2.02 -6.07
C LYS A 54 -17.83 2.37 -5.72
N PRO A 55 -17.12 3.17 -6.53
CA PRO A 55 -15.77 3.62 -6.20
C PRO A 55 -15.70 4.25 -4.81
N SER A 56 -16.69 5.04 -4.41
CA SER A 56 -16.77 5.67 -3.08
C SER A 56 -16.71 4.67 -1.92
N GLU A 57 -17.30 3.49 -2.07
CA GLU A 57 -17.25 2.44 -1.04
C GLU A 57 -15.84 1.86 -0.94
N VAL A 58 -15.19 1.66 -2.08
CA VAL A 58 -13.79 1.20 -2.15
C VAL A 58 -12.85 2.22 -1.51
N TYR A 59 -12.99 3.52 -1.82
CA TYR A 59 -12.21 4.58 -1.18
C TYR A 59 -12.45 4.64 0.32
N GLY A 60 -13.70 4.53 0.78
CA GLY A 60 -14.03 4.55 2.20
C GLY A 60 -13.35 3.41 2.95
N VAL A 61 -13.38 2.19 2.41
CA VAL A 61 -12.69 1.04 3.03
C VAL A 61 -11.17 1.18 2.93
N ALA A 62 -10.64 1.60 1.78
CA ALA A 62 -9.20 1.72 1.60
C ALA A 62 -8.59 2.76 2.55
N THR A 63 -9.24 3.91 2.74
CA THR A 63 -8.73 4.99 3.60
C THR A 63 -8.93 4.70 5.10
N PHE A 64 -9.87 3.83 5.45
CA PHE A 64 -10.11 3.41 6.83
C PHE A 64 -8.99 2.54 7.41
N TYR A 65 -8.37 1.68 6.59
CA TYR A 65 -7.31 0.77 7.05
C TYR A 65 -5.91 1.30 6.73
N THR A 66 -5.09 1.49 7.76
CA THR A 66 -3.69 1.96 7.66
C THR A 66 -2.75 1.00 6.92
N GLN A 67 -3.18 -0.23 6.62
CA GLN A 67 -2.40 -1.20 5.85
C GLN A 67 -2.31 -0.83 4.37
N PHE A 68 -3.23 -0.01 3.87
CA PHE A 68 -3.30 0.36 2.47
C PHE A 68 -2.46 1.61 2.18
N ARG A 69 -1.82 1.59 1.02
CA ARG A 69 -0.85 2.60 0.58
C ARG A 69 -1.35 3.18 -0.73
N PHE A 70 -1.46 4.49 -0.77
CA PHE A 70 -1.91 5.23 -1.96
C PHE A 70 -0.77 5.85 -2.76
N SER A 71 0.43 5.84 -2.19
CA SER A 71 1.64 6.38 -2.78
C SER A 71 2.66 5.28 -3.02
N PRO A 72 3.51 5.42 -4.05
CA PRO A 72 4.59 4.48 -4.29
C PRO A 72 5.52 4.39 -3.07
N VAL A 73 5.81 3.17 -2.70
CA VAL A 73 6.73 2.84 -1.62
C VAL A 73 7.96 2.19 -2.21
N GLY A 74 9.10 2.43 -1.57
CA GLY A 74 10.35 1.85 -1.95
C GLY A 74 10.36 0.35 -1.71
N GLU A 75 11.32 -0.31 -2.36
CA GLU A 75 11.53 -1.76 -2.27
C GLU A 75 11.69 -2.25 -0.81
N HIS A 76 12.31 -1.42 0.04
CA HIS A 76 12.51 -1.70 1.45
C HIS A 76 11.75 -0.72 2.33
N ILE A 77 10.98 -1.29 3.26
CA ILE A 77 10.16 -0.52 4.21
C ILE A 77 10.79 -0.66 5.59
N ILE A 78 11.27 0.45 6.12
CA ILE A 78 11.80 0.54 7.47
C ILE A 78 10.62 0.87 8.39
N ARG A 79 10.50 0.16 9.51
CA ARG A 79 9.45 0.42 10.51
C ARG A 79 10.11 0.65 11.86
N ALA A 80 10.09 1.89 12.33
CA ALA A 80 10.59 2.26 13.65
C ALA A 80 9.47 2.18 14.70
N CYS A 81 9.76 1.54 15.83
CA CYS A 81 8.82 1.49 16.96
C CYS A 81 8.83 2.82 17.71
N HIS A 82 7.67 3.48 17.79
CA HIS A 82 7.45 4.66 18.63
C HIS A 82 6.48 4.38 19.81
N GLY A 83 6.39 3.12 20.24
CA GLY A 83 5.66 2.76 21.45
C GLY A 83 6.34 3.30 22.71
N THR A 84 5.63 3.29 23.84
CA THR A 84 6.13 3.85 25.12
C THR A 84 7.48 3.28 25.56
N ALA A 85 7.66 1.96 25.46
CA ALA A 85 8.93 1.29 25.78
C ALA A 85 10.08 1.69 24.84
N CYS A 86 9.78 1.87 23.55
CA CYS A 86 10.76 2.27 22.54
C CYS A 86 11.14 3.75 22.70
N HIS A 87 10.17 4.60 23.06
CA HIS A 87 10.39 6.03 23.29
C HIS A 87 11.37 6.28 24.44
N VAL A 88 11.18 5.64 25.60
CA VAL A 88 12.12 5.77 26.74
C VAL A 88 13.50 5.18 26.45
N SER A 89 13.59 4.25 25.50
CA SER A 89 14.84 3.63 25.06
C SER A 89 15.56 4.44 23.97
N GLY A 90 15.06 5.63 23.60
CA GLY A 90 15.70 6.51 22.63
C GLY A 90 15.39 6.18 21.16
N ALA A 91 14.20 5.63 20.86
CA ALA A 91 13.78 5.37 19.48
C ALA A 91 13.82 6.60 18.58
N GLU A 92 13.65 7.80 19.14
CA GLU A 92 13.75 9.07 18.41
C GLU A 92 15.14 9.29 17.81
N ASN A 93 16.21 8.97 18.55
CA ASN A 93 17.59 9.05 18.05
C ASN A 93 17.83 8.07 16.89
N ILE A 94 17.21 6.89 16.95
CA ILE A 94 17.30 5.88 15.88
C ILE A 94 16.62 6.41 14.62
N THR A 95 15.38 6.89 14.75
CA THR A 95 14.62 7.44 13.62
C THR A 95 15.34 8.65 13.00
N GLN A 96 15.92 9.54 13.82
CA GLN A 96 16.71 10.68 13.36
C GLN A 96 17.95 10.23 12.57
N THR A 97 18.72 9.29 13.11
CA THR A 97 19.93 8.78 12.44
C THR A 97 19.61 8.15 11.08
N ILE A 98 18.49 7.44 10.99
CA ILE A 98 18.06 6.83 9.72
C ILE A 98 17.60 7.91 8.73
N THR A 99 16.86 8.91 9.22
CA THR A 99 16.39 10.07 8.43
C THR A 99 17.57 10.84 7.84
N ASP A 100 18.57 11.16 8.67
CA ASP A 100 19.77 11.89 8.26
C ASP A 100 20.61 11.12 7.23
N ARG A 101 20.71 9.80 7.39
CA ARG A 101 21.51 8.94 6.49
C ARG A 101 20.85 8.69 5.15
N LEU A 102 19.52 8.55 5.12
CA LEU A 102 18.75 8.30 3.90
C LEU A 102 18.24 9.58 3.23
N GLY A 103 18.26 10.71 3.93
CA GLY A 103 17.74 11.98 3.42
C GLY A 103 16.23 11.95 3.20
N VAL A 104 15.49 11.16 3.97
CA VAL A 104 14.03 10.96 3.81
C VAL A 104 13.34 11.09 5.17
N GLU A 105 12.28 11.89 5.22
CA GLU A 105 11.45 12.04 6.42
C GLU A 105 10.57 10.82 6.66
N SER A 106 10.15 10.62 7.92
CA SER A 106 9.17 9.61 8.31
C SER A 106 7.89 9.67 7.45
N GLY A 107 7.51 8.54 6.88
CA GLY A 107 6.36 8.40 6.00
C GLY A 107 6.63 8.73 4.52
N LYS A 108 7.86 9.12 4.15
CA LYS A 108 8.23 9.42 2.77
C LYS A 108 9.12 8.32 2.18
N THR A 109 9.17 8.31 0.84
CA THR A 109 10.01 7.42 0.05
C THR A 109 11.18 8.22 -0.53
N THR A 110 12.38 7.62 -0.51
CA THR A 110 13.60 8.18 -1.12
C THR A 110 13.44 8.39 -2.62
N ALA A 111 14.16 9.37 -3.18
CA ALA A 111 14.12 9.69 -4.62
C ALA A 111 14.48 8.49 -5.51
N ASP A 112 15.35 7.60 -5.02
CA ASP A 112 15.76 6.38 -5.71
C ASP A 112 14.71 5.25 -5.65
N MET A 113 13.56 5.46 -4.98
CA MET A 113 12.49 4.47 -4.79
C MET A 113 12.97 3.15 -4.15
N LYS A 114 14.08 3.18 -3.40
CA LYS A 114 14.62 2.00 -2.70
C LYS A 114 14.14 1.87 -1.27
N TRP A 115 13.94 2.99 -0.57
CA TRP A 115 13.65 3.02 0.86
C TRP A 115 12.43 3.88 1.18
N THR A 116 11.53 3.38 2.02
CA THR A 116 10.44 4.13 2.68
C THR A 116 10.59 4.02 4.19
N LEU A 117 10.49 5.17 4.89
CA LEU A 117 10.57 5.27 6.35
C LEU A 117 9.18 5.31 6.99
#